data_AF-A0AAU7WP60-F1
#
_entry.id   AF-A0AAU7WP60-F1
#
_cell.length_a   1.000
_cell.length_b   1.000
_cell.length_c   1.000
_cell.angle_alpha   90.00
_cell.angle_beta   90.00
_cell.angle_gamma   90.00
#
_symmetry.space_group_name_H-M   'P 1'
#
loop_
_entity.id
_entity.type
_entity.pdbx_description
1 polymer ?
#
loop_
_entity_poly.entity_id
_entity_poly.type
_entity_poly.pdbx_seq_one_letter_code
_entity_poly.pdbx_strand_id
1 'polypeptide(L)' 'MMILLERHTGLAVNPADVSSVVIRSSNGWQVLDVKMSTGERHQVRHTAHCFDGDDIYAVHKQLLEAK' A
#
# COMPACT_ATOMS: atom_id res chain seq x y z
N MET A 1 1.86 3.97 14.91
CA MET A 1 1.99 2.60 14.35
C MET A 1 2.47 2.77 12.91
N MET A 2 3.42 1.95 12.45
CA MET A 2 3.86 1.98 11.04
C MET A 2 3.25 0.78 10.31
N ILE A 3 2.82 0.98 9.06
CA ILE A 3 2.33 -0.09 8.18
C ILE A 3 3.31 -0.25 7.03
N LEU A 4 3.83 -1.46 6.87
CA LEU A 4 4.70 -1.84 5.75
C LEU A 4 3.85 -1.97 4.48
N LEU A 5 4.17 -1.17 3.47
CA LEU A 5 3.50 -1.18 2.17
C LEU A 5 4.15 -2.16 1.20
N GLU A 6 5.48 -2.15 1.12
CA GLU A 6 6.25 -2.97 0.17
C GLU A 6 7.42 -3.66 0.87
N ARG A 7 7.40 -5.00 0.89
CA ARG A 7 8.41 -5.80 1.58
C ARG A 7 9.78 -5.69 0.93
N HIS A 8 9.83 -5.65 -0.40
CA HIS A 8 11.08 -5.64 -1.16
C HIS A 8 11.95 -4.40 -0.87
N THR A 9 11.34 -3.22 -0.80
CA THR A 9 12.05 -1.96 -0.51
C THR A 9 12.06 -1.60 0.97
N GLY A 10 11.23 -2.26 1.79
CA GLY A 10 11.02 -1.88 3.17
C GLY A 10 10.18 -0.61 3.33
N LEU A 11 9.48 -0.17 2.28
CA LEU A 11 8.66 1.03 2.32
C LEU A 11 7.54 0.87 3.34
N ALA A 12 7.56 1.69 4.38
CA ALA A 12 6.54 1.75 5.41
C ALA A 12 6.02 3.18 5.57
N VAL A 13 4.75 3.30 5.92
CA VAL A 13 4.08 4.59 6.12
C VAL A 13 3.42 4.66 7.49
N ASN A 14 3.31 5.88 8.00
CA ASN A 14 2.47 6.18 9.16
C ASN A 14 1.02 6.41 8.66
N PRO A 15 0.03 5.62 9.11
CA PRO A 15 -1.36 5.75 8.65
C PRO A 15 -1.99 7.12 8.92
N ALA A 16 -1.53 7.82 9.97
CA ALA A 16 -1.99 9.18 10.27
C ALA A 16 -1.62 10.20 9.18
N ASP A 17 -0.57 9.91 8.39
CA ASP A 17 -0.11 10.75 7.29
C ASP A 17 -0.73 10.33 5.95
N VAL A 18 -1.64 9.35 5.93
CA VAL A 18 -2.31 8.87 4.71
C VAL A 18 -3.62 9.62 4.49
N SER A 19 -3.71 10.33 3.37
CA SER A 19 -4.93 11.06 2.97
C SER A 19 -5.96 10.16 2.29
N SER A 20 -5.51 9.26 1.41
CA SER A 20 -6.40 8.33 0.69
C SER A 20 -5.68 7.03 0.35
N VAL A 21 -6.42 5.93 0.35
CA VAL A 21 -5.96 4.62 -0.08
C VAL A 21 -6.99 4.04 -1.05
N VAL A 22 -6.53 3.47 -2.17
CA VAL A 22 -7.41 2.83 -3.16
C VAL A 22 -6.72 1.65 -3.82
N ILE A 23 -7.46 0.57 -4.05
CA ILE A 23 -7.01 -0.51 -4.93
C ILE A 23 -7.59 -0.27 -6.32
N ARG A 24 -6.74 -0.35 -7.35
CA ARG A 24 -7.18 -0.20 -8.74
C ARG A 24 -6.42 -1.11 -9.70
N SER A 25 -7.03 -1.37 -10.84
CA SER A 25 -6.35 -1.98 -11.99
C SER A 25 -5.44 -0.97 -12.68
N SER A 26 -4.20 -1.34 -12.96
CA SER A 26 -3.23 -0.54 -13.73
C SER A 26 -2.35 -1.47 -14.57
N ASN A 27 -2.31 -1.26 -15.89
CA ASN A 27 -1.52 -2.05 -16.84
C ASN A 27 -1.68 -3.58 -16.69
N GLY A 28 -2.90 -4.06 -16.43
CA GLY A 28 -3.20 -5.48 -16.25
C GLY A 28 -2.90 -6.02 -14.84
N TRP A 29 -2.43 -5.19 -13.92
CA TRP A 29 -2.12 -5.56 -12.53
C TRP A 29 -3.07 -4.89 -11.54
N GLN A 30 -3.30 -5.53 -10.40
CA GLN A 30 -3.90 -4.86 -9.25
C GLN A 30 -2.81 -4.11 -8.49
N VAL A 31 -3.06 -2.84 -8.16
CA VAL A 31 -2.13 -1.99 -7.41
C VAL A 31 -2.85 -1.31 -6.25
N LEU A 32 -2.14 -1.17 -5.13
CA LEU A 32 -2.49 -0.28 -4.04
C LEU A 32 -1.92 1.10 -4.33
N ASP A 33 -2.77 2.10 -4.32
CA ASP A 33 -2.38 3.49 -4.39
C ASP A 33 -2.58 4.15 -3.02
N VAL A 34 -1.48 4.61 -2.44
CA VAL A 34 -1.45 5.33 -1.17
C VAL A 34 -1.05 6.77 -1.43
N LYS A 35 -1.91 7.71 -1.08
CA LYS A 35 -1.63 9.15 -1.18
C LYS A 35 -1.40 9.71 0.21
N MET A 36 -0.22 10.25 0.45
CA MET A 36 0.14 10.93 1.69
C MET A 36 -0.49 12.33 1.75
N SER A 37 -0.71 12.85 2.95
CA SER A 37 -1.22 14.21 3.20
C SER A 37 -0.27 15.29 2.68
N THR A 38 1.01 14.97 2.51
CA THR A 38 2.03 15.81 1.86
C THR A 38 1.83 15.94 0.34
N GLY A 39 0.99 15.09 -0.26
CA GLY A 39 0.80 14.99 -1.70
C GLY A 39 1.64 13.89 -2.38
N GLU A 40 2.59 13.29 -1.66
CA GLU A 40 3.36 12.14 -2.14
C GLU A 40 2.46 10.93 -2.40
N ARG A 41 2.83 10.12 -3.41
CA ARG A 41 2.05 8.97 -3.84
C ARG A 41 2.94 7.75 -3.97
N HIS A 42 2.53 6.67 -3.31
CA HIS A 42 3.17 5.36 -3.41
C HIS A 42 2.25 4.38 -4.11
N GLN A 43 2.83 3.60 -5.02
CA GLN A 43 2.16 2.50 -5.70
C GLN A 43 2.83 1.19 -5.35
N VAL A 44 2.03 0.24 -4.84
CA VAL A 44 2.49 -1.13 -4.57
C VAL A 44 1.70 -2.08 -5.42
N ARG A 45 2.38 -2.99 -6.11
CA ARG A 45 1.73 -3.99 -6.96
C ARG A 45 1.34 -5.22 -6.14
N HIS A 46 0.19 -5.82 -6.47
CA HIS A 46 -0.16 -7.12 -5.91
C HIS A 46 0.76 -8.20 -6.47
N THR A 47 1.62 -8.72 -5.61
CA THR A 47 2.60 -9.75 -5.94
C THR A 47 2.62 -10.86 -4.89
N ALA A 48 1.53 -11.09 -4.16
CA ALA A 48 1.42 -12.09 -3.08
C ALA A 48 1.81 -13.54 -3.48
N HIS A 49 1.91 -13.85 -4.78
CA HIS A 49 2.41 -15.11 -5.31
C HIS A 49 3.95 -15.22 -5.32
N CYS A 50 4.67 -14.12 -5.13
CA CYS A 50 6.12 -14.06 -5.01
C CYS A 50 6.54 -14.26 -3.54
N PHE A 51 7.74 -14.82 -3.33
CA PHE A 51 8.30 -15.04 -1.99
C PHE A 51 8.42 -13.75 -1.16
N ASP A 52 8.79 -12.65 -1.81
CA ASP A 52 8.95 -11.32 -1.23
C ASP A 52 7.84 -10.34 -1.65
N GLY A 53 6.75 -10.86 -2.21
CA GLY A 53 5.67 -10.04 -2.72
C GLY A 53 4.63 -9.63 -1.69
N ASP A 54 3.80 -8.66 -2.08
CA ASP A 54 2.88 -8.00 -1.16
C ASP A 54 1.41 -8.33 -1.47
N ASP A 55 0.68 -8.64 -0.40
CA ASP A 55 -0.77 -8.72 -0.43
C ASP A 55 -1.39 -7.35 -0.16
N ILE A 56 -1.61 -6.61 -1.24
CA ILE A 56 -2.21 -5.29 -1.20
C ILE A 56 -3.60 -5.25 -0.54
N TYR A 57 -4.35 -6.37 -0.51
CA TYR A 57 -5.67 -6.40 0.13
C TYR A 57 -5.53 -6.42 1.65
N ALA A 58 -4.56 -7.18 2.16
CA ALA A 58 -4.21 -7.19 3.57
C ALA A 58 -3.68 -5.81 4.01
N VAL A 59 -2.76 -5.22 3.24
CA VAL A 59 -2.21 -3.88 3.52
C VAL A 59 -3.31 -2.82 3.49
N HIS A 60 -4.18 -2.84 2.48
CA HIS A 60 -5.33 -1.93 2.39
C HIS A 60 -6.23 -2.02 3.62
N LYS A 61 -6.56 -3.26 4.05
CA LYS A 61 -7.36 -3.48 5.25
C LYS A 61 -6.69 -2.89 6.50
N GLN A 62 -5.39 -3.14 6.69
CA GLN A 62 -4.65 -2.58 7.83
C GLN A 62 -4.66 -1.04 7.83
N LEU A 63 -4.50 -0.41 6.66
CA LEU A 63 -4.56 1.06 6.54
C LEU A 63 -5.94 1.62 6.87
N LEU A 64 -7.02 0.91 6.54
CA LEU A 64 -8.38 1.31 6.90
C LEU A 64 -8.69 1.11 8.39
N GLU A 65 -8.16 0.06 9.00
CA GLU A 65 -8.34 -0.23 10.43
C GLU A 65 -7.48 0.66 11.33
N ALA A 66 -6.39 1.21 10.80
CA ALA A 66 -5.49 2.10 11.52
C ALA A 66 -5.91 3.59 11.49
N LYS A 67 -7.06 3.91 10.90
CA LYS A 67 -7.60 5.27 10.79
C LYS A 67 -8.33 5.73 12.06
#